data_AF-A0A954F618-F1
#
_entry.id   AF-A0A954F618-F1
#
_cell.length_a   1.000
_cell.length_b   1.000
_cell.length_c   1.000
_cell.angle_alpha   90.00
_cell.angle_beta   90.00
_cell.angle_gamma   90.00
#
_symmetry.space_group_name_H-M   'P 1'
#
loop_
_entity.id
_entity.type
_entity.pdbx_description
1 polymer ?
#
loop_
_entity_poly.entity_id
_entity_poly.type
_entity_poly.pdbx_seq_one_letter_code
_entity_poly.pdbx_strand_id
1 'polypeptide(L)'
;MLLAIEGLLAGAAHVLSGPDHLVGVAPLAVERDPAKKPWLVGLSWGLGHGLGVALLGILGQTLMTTADVEVASQWAERLVGLVLILLGANAIRRARALVLHEHVHSHDGHAHRHLHVHEGHGHSQ
;
A
#
# COMPACT_ATOMS: atom_id res chain seq x y z
N MET A 1 -4.47 -25.28 17.46
CA MET A 1 -3.34 -25.10 16.52
C MET A 1 -3.80 -24.89 15.08
N LEU A 2 -4.69 -25.73 14.53
CA LEU A 2 -5.17 -25.59 13.15
C LEU A 2 -5.81 -24.22 12.85
N LEU A 3 -6.75 -23.75 13.69
CA LEU A 3 -7.42 -22.45 13.51
C LEU A 3 -6.44 -21.24 13.47
N ALA A 4 -5.36 -21.30 14.24
CA ALA A 4 -4.37 -20.21 14.26
C ALA A 4 -3.54 -20.19 12.97
N ILE A 5 -3.20 -21.36 12.43
CA ILE A 5 -2.48 -21.49 11.16
C ILE A 5 -3.40 -21.07 10.01
N GLU A 6 -4.66 -21.53 9.99
CA GLU A 6 -5.65 -21.15 8.99
C GLU A 6 -5.90 -19.64 8.98
N GLY A 7 -6.07 -19.02 10.17
CA GLY A 7 -6.21 -17.57 10.30
C GLY A 7 -4.97 -16.82 9.79
N LEU A 8 -3.76 -17.32 10.10
CA LEU A 8 -2.52 -16.71 9.61
C LEU A 8 -2.41 -16.80 8.09
N LEU A 9 -2.71 -17.96 7.50
CA LEU A 9 -2.68 -18.17 6.06
C LEU A 9 -3.74 -17.35 5.33
N ALA A 10 -4.96 -17.29 5.87
CA ALA A 10 -6.04 -16.46 5.32
C ALA A 10 -5.67 -14.97 5.38
N GLY A 11 -5.09 -14.50 6.48
CA GLY A 11 -4.59 -13.13 6.61
C GLY A 11 -3.46 -12.81 5.62
N ALA A 12 -2.51 -13.74 5.45
CA ALA A 12 -1.44 -13.58 4.46
C ALA A 12 -2.00 -13.52 3.03
N ALA A 13 -2.93 -14.41 2.67
CA ALA A 13 -3.58 -14.40 1.37
C ALA A 13 -4.38 -13.11 1.14
N HIS A 14 -5.10 -12.62 2.15
CA HIS A 14 -5.86 -11.37 2.09
C HIS A 14 -4.96 -10.17 1.75
N VAL A 15 -3.87 -9.97 2.48
CA VAL A 15 -2.95 -8.84 2.28
C VAL A 15 -2.21 -8.94 0.93
N LEU A 16 -1.83 -10.15 0.51
CA LEU A 16 -1.09 -10.36 -0.74
C LEU A 16 -1.97 -10.26 -1.99
N SER A 17 -3.26 -10.59 -1.88
CA SER A 17 -4.20 -10.54 -3.00
C SER A 17 -4.91 -9.18 -3.13
N GLY A 18 -5.04 -8.44 -2.03
CA GLY A 18 -5.67 -7.12 -1.99
C GLY A 18 -4.75 -5.99 -2.48
N PRO A 19 -5.15 -5.20 -3.48
CA PRO A 19 -4.35 -4.07 -3.95
C PRO A 19 -4.34 -2.89 -2.96
N ASP A 20 -5.35 -2.81 -2.09
CA ASP A 20 -5.55 -1.76 -1.10
C ASP A 20 -4.46 -1.72 -0.02
N HIS A 21 -4.06 -2.88 0.49
CA HIS A 21 -3.02 -3.00 1.51
C HIS A 21 -1.65 -2.59 0.96
N LEU A 22 -1.31 -3.10 -0.24
CA LEU A 22 -0.06 -2.77 -0.92
C LEU A 22 0.02 -1.27 -1.25
N VAL A 23 -1.06 -0.67 -1.75
CA VAL A 23 -1.12 0.77 -2.04
C VAL A 23 -0.99 1.61 -0.78
N GLY A 24 -1.53 1.15 0.36
CA GLY A 24 -1.43 1.86 1.64
C GLY A 24 -0.03 1.81 2.26
N VAL A 25 0.61 0.63 2.27
CA VAL A 25 1.87 0.42 2.99
C VAL A 25 3.12 0.68 2.15
N ALA A 26 3.08 0.41 0.83
CA ALA A 26 4.27 0.49 -0.01
C ALA A 26 4.88 1.91 -0.06
N PRO A 27 4.11 3.01 -0.20
CA PRO A 27 4.69 4.35 -0.18
C PRO A 27 5.39 4.68 1.15
N LEU A 28 4.82 4.21 2.27
CA LEU A 28 5.39 4.42 3.61
C LEU A 28 6.67 3.60 3.82
N ALA A 29 6.74 2.41 3.23
CA ALA A 29 7.89 1.51 3.33
C ALA A 29 9.06 1.91 2.41
N VAL A 30 8.77 2.62 1.30
CA VAL A 30 9.76 3.08 0.31
C VAL A 30 10.28 4.50 0.63
N GLU A 31 9.67 5.19 1.60
CA GLU A 31 10.11 6.50 2.07
C GLU A 31 11.59 6.45 2.49
N ARG A 32 12.41 7.36 1.96
CA ARG A 32 13.86 7.40 2.20
C ARG A 32 14.19 8.09 3.53
N ASP A 33 13.68 7.54 4.63
CA ASP A 33 14.08 7.92 5.98
C ASP A 33 15.05 6.86 6.55
N PRO A 34 16.35 7.16 6.72
CA PRO A 34 17.33 6.23 7.26
C PRO A 34 16.98 5.68 8.65
N ALA A 35 16.15 6.38 9.42
CA ALA A 35 15.72 5.97 10.75
C ALA A 35 14.55 4.97 10.73
N LYS A 36 13.78 4.91 9.64
CA LYS A 36 12.61 4.03 9.51
C LYS A 36 12.97 2.73 8.81
N LYS A 37 12.97 1.62 9.56
CA LYS A 37 13.16 0.29 8.96
C LYS A 37 11.85 -0.15 8.27
N PRO A 38 11.86 -0.54 6.98
CA PRO A 38 10.64 -0.89 6.25
C PRO A 38 9.78 -1.98 6.91
N TRP A 39 10.42 -2.97 7.55
CA TRP A 39 9.71 -4.04 8.26
C TRP A 39 8.99 -3.54 9.52
N LEU A 40 9.51 -2.49 10.19
CA LEU A 40 8.83 -1.87 11.34
C LEU A 40 7.61 -1.07 10.90
N VAL A 41 7.68 -0.41 9.73
CA VAL A 41 6.54 0.29 9.12
C VAL A 41 5.43 -0.72 8.79
N GLY A 42 5.77 -1.84 8.16
CA GLY A 42 4.81 -2.91 7.88
C GLY A 42 4.19 -3.51 9.16
N LEU A 43 5.01 -3.77 10.18
CA LEU A 43 4.55 -4.33 11.45
C LEU A 43 3.62 -3.39 12.21
N SER A 44 4.00 -2.11 12.35
CA SER A 44 3.19 -1.12 13.07
C SER A 44 1.87 -0.84 12.34
N TRP A 45 1.90 -0.76 11.00
CA TRP A 45 0.72 -0.61 10.19
C TRP A 45 -0.22 -1.82 10.31
N GLY A 46 0.31 -3.04 10.18
CA GLY A 46 -0.48 -4.27 10.28
C GLY A 46 -1.12 -4.45 11.66
N LEU A 47 -0.37 -4.19 12.74
CA LEU A 47 -0.91 -4.23 14.11
C LEU A 47 -1.99 -3.16 14.33
N GLY A 48 -1.73 -1.91 13.92
CA GLY A 48 -2.69 -0.82 14.08
C GLY A 48 -3.97 -1.05 13.28
N HIS A 49 -3.84 -1.49 12.02
CA HIS A 49 -4.97 -1.82 11.16
C HIS A 49 -5.78 -2.98 11.73
N GLY A 50 -5.13 -4.10 12.08
CA GLY A 50 -5.80 -5.28 12.63
C GLY A 50 -6.52 -4.98 13.95
N LEU A 51 -5.90 -4.21 14.86
CA LEU A 51 -6.54 -3.77 16.09
C LEU A 51 -7.73 -2.84 15.83
N GLY A 52 -7.60 -1.91 14.89
CA GLY A 52 -8.69 -1.01 14.51
C GLY A 52 -9.89 -1.76 13.95
N VAL A 53 -9.66 -2.70 13.03
CA VAL A 53 -10.73 -3.56 12.47
C VAL A 53 -11.39 -4.41 13.55
N ALA A 54 -10.60 -5.03 14.44
CA ALA A 54 -11.15 -5.81 15.56
C ALA A 54 -12.02 -4.96 16.49
N LEU A 55 -11.54 -3.77 16.87
CA LEU A 55 -12.28 -2.84 17.73
C LEU A 55 -13.58 -2.37 17.08
N LEU A 56 -13.54 -1.94 15.81
CA LEU A 56 -14.74 -1.52 15.08
C LEU A 56 -15.72 -2.67 14.88
N GLY A 57 -15.22 -3.89 14.62
CA GLY A 57 -16.04 -5.09 14.51
C GLY A 57 -16.77 -5.41 15.81
N ILE A 58 -16.07 -5.37 16.94
CA ILE A 58 -16.68 -5.57 18.28
C ILE A 58 -17.70 -4.47 18.58
N LEU A 59 -17.36 -3.21 18.27
CA LEU A 59 -18.25 -2.08 18.50
C LEU A 59 -19.53 -2.19 17.66
N GLY A 60 -19.40 -2.51 16.37
CA GLY A 60 -20.55 -2.75 15.49
C GLY A 60 -21.41 -3.90 15.98
N GLN A 61 -20.79 -5.01 16.37
CA GLN A 61 -21.49 -6.18 16.89
C GLN A 61 -22.24 -5.92 18.22
N THR A 62 -21.75 -4.99 19.05
CA THR A 62 -22.31 -4.73 20.39
C THR A 62 -23.27 -3.54 20.43
N LEU A 63 -23.04 -2.51 19.61
CA LEU A 63 -23.80 -1.26 19.64
C LEU A 63 -24.81 -1.11 18.49
N MET A 64 -24.65 -1.87 17.40
CA MET A 64 -25.49 -1.74 16.21
C MET A 64 -26.36 -2.98 16.01
N THR A 65 -27.52 -2.79 15.39
CA THR A 65 -28.31 -3.95 14.92
C THR A 65 -27.70 -4.51 13.64
N THR A 66 -28.02 -5.75 13.29
CA THR A 66 -27.55 -6.37 12.04
C THR A 66 -27.95 -5.54 10.80
N ALA A 67 -29.12 -4.90 10.81
CA ALA A 67 -29.56 -4.04 9.72
C ALA A 67 -28.71 -2.77 9.59
N ASP A 68 -28.32 -2.17 10.72
CA ASP A 68 -27.47 -0.98 10.73
C ASP A 68 -26.04 -1.30 10.25
N VAL A 69 -25.49 -2.44 10.68
CA VAL A 69 -24.17 -2.93 10.24
C VAL A 69 -24.15 -3.18 8.74
N GLU A 70 -25.19 -3.82 8.21
CA GLU A 70 -25.33 -4.09 6.78
C GLU A 70 -25.33 -2.79 5.96
N VAL A 71 -26.15 -1.82 6.36
CA VAL A 71 -26.19 -0.51 5.69
C VAL A 71 -24.83 0.20 5.78
N ALA A 72 -24.19 0.18 6.96
CA ALA A 72 -22.87 0.78 7.14
C ALA A 72 -21.80 0.12 6.26
N SER A 73 -21.78 -1.23 6.20
CA SER A 73 -20.85 -1.99 5.35
C SER A 73 -21.03 -1.63 3.88
N GLN A 74 -22.27 -1.63 3.40
CA GLN A 74 -22.57 -1.31 2.01
C GLN A 74 -22.11 0.10 1.60
N TRP A 75 -22.21 1.09 2.50
CA TRP A 75 -21.67 2.43 2.23
C TRP A 75 -20.14 2.47 2.31
N ALA A 76 -19.55 1.79 3.30
CA ALA A 76 -18.11 1.69 3.46
C ALA A 76 -17.44 1.04 2.23
N GLU A 77 -17.99 -0.08 1.74
CA GLU A 77 -17.50 -0.78 0.56
C GLU A 77 -17.53 0.10 -0.70
N ARG A 78 -18.62 0.85 -0.91
CA ARG A 78 -18.72 1.79 -2.04
C ARG A 78 -17.69 2.91 -1.93
N LEU A 79 -17.49 3.45 -0.73
CA LEU A 79 -16.52 4.51 -0.48
C LEU A 79 -15.09 4.00 -0.71
N VAL A 80 -14.74 2.83 -0.17
CA VAL A 80 -13.43 2.20 -0.39
C VAL A 80 -13.21 1.93 -1.87
N GLY A 81 -14.19 1.38 -2.58
CA GLY A 81 -14.13 1.16 -4.02
C GLY A 81 -13.86 2.45 -4.80
N LEU A 82 -14.54 3.55 -4.46
CA LEU A 82 -14.30 4.86 -5.07
C LEU A 82 -12.88 5.36 -4.80
N VAL A 83 -12.39 5.26 -3.56
CA VAL A 83 -11.03 5.65 -3.18
C VAL A 83 -10.00 4.85 -3.97
N LEU A 84 -10.19 3.54 -4.14
CA LEU A 84 -9.29 2.69 -4.92
C LEU A 84 -9.26 3.05 -6.41
N ILE A 85 -10.40 3.39 -7.01
CA ILE A 85 -10.47 3.87 -8.39
C ILE A 85 -9.65 5.17 -8.54
N LEU A 86 -9.83 6.12 -7.62
CA LEU A 86 -9.12 7.41 -7.63
C LEU A 86 -7.61 7.22 -7.44
N LEU A 87 -7.20 6.38 -6.49
CA LEU A 87 -5.79 6.06 -6.25
C LEU A 87 -5.17 5.35 -7.45
N GLY A 88 -5.87 4.39 -8.05
CA GLY A 88 -5.44 3.70 -9.27
C GLY A 88 -5.27 4.65 -10.46
N ALA A 89 -6.24 5.56 -10.67
CA ALA A 89 -6.15 6.59 -11.71
C ALA A 89 -4.96 7.53 -11.46
N ASN A 90 -4.75 7.97 -10.22
CA ASN A 90 -3.59 8.79 -9.84
C ASN A 90 -2.26 8.05 -10.07
N ALA A 91 -2.18 6.76 -9.72
CA ALA A 91 -0.99 5.94 -9.95
C ALA A 91 -0.66 5.85 -11.44
N ILE A 92 -1.66 5.62 -12.31
CA ILE A 92 -1.47 5.61 -13.77
C ILE A 92 -1.01 6.97 -14.28
N ARG A 93 -1.61 8.07 -13.79
CA ARG A 93 -1.20 9.44 -14.19
C ARG A 93 0.25 9.73 -13.82
N ARG A 94 0.69 9.36 -12.61
CA ARG A 94 2.08 9.50 -12.17
C ARG A 94 3.03 8.63 -12.98
N ALA A 95 2.65 7.37 -13.23
CA ALA A 95 3.47 6.46 -14.02
C ALA A 95 3.73 6.99 -15.44
N ARG A 96 2.74 7.63 -16.06
CA ARG A 96 2.88 8.26 -17.38
C ARG A 96 3.77 9.51 -17.39
N ALA A 97 4.01 10.13 -16.24
CA ALA A 97 4.86 11.32 -16.11
C ALA A 97 6.33 10.96 -15.84
N LEU A 98 6.66 9.68 -15.63
CA LEU A 98 8.03 9.21 -15.45
C LEU A 98 8.73 9.15 -16.81
N VAL A 99 9.76 9.98 -16.98
CA VAL A 99 10.63 9.91 -18.16
C VAL A 99 11.86 9.07 -17.80
N LEU A 100 11.99 7.90 -18.43
CA LEU A 100 13.15 7.02 -18.27
C LEU A 100 14.29 7.55 -19.14
N HIS A 101 15.39 7.99 -18.51
CA HIS A 101 16.62 8.35 -19.23
C HIS A 101 17.73 7.36 -18.88
N GLU A 102 18.55 7.04 -19.88
CA GLU A 102 19.67 6.13 -19.77
C GLU A 102 20.97 6.94 -19.87
N HIS A 103 21.76 6.95 -18.80
CA HIS A 103 23.11 7.51 -18.82
C HIS A 103 24.12 6.37 -18.91
N VAL A 104 25.07 6.48 -19.84
CA VAL A 104 26.22 5.58 -19.94
C VAL A 104 27.32 6.16 -19.06
N HIS A 105 27.67 5.45 -17.99
CA HIS A 105 28.84 5.78 -17.17
C HIS A 105 29.93 4.74 -17.42
N SER A 106 31.19 5.19 -17.45
CA SER A 106 32.36 4.33 -17.54
C SER A 106 33.08 4.35 -16.21
N HIS A 107 33.19 3.19 -15.56
CA HIS A 107 34.04 2.97 -14.39
C HIS A 107 35.00 1.82 -14.72
N ASP A 108 36.27 1.97 -14.34
CA ASP A 108 37.31 0.93 -14.49
C ASP A 108 37.43 0.35 -15.91
N GLY A 109 37.25 1.19 -16.94
CA GLY A 109 37.35 0.79 -18.35
C GLY A 109 36.15 0.01 -18.90
N HIS A 110 35.09 -0.19 -18.09
CA HIS A 110 33.85 -0.83 -18.51
C HIS A 110 32.69 0.17 -18.54
N ALA A 111 32.11 0.35 -19.72
CA ALA A 111 30.88 1.13 -19.89
C ALA A 111 29.68 0.32 -19.38
N HIS A 112 28.92 0.88 -18.45
CA HIS A 112 27.65 0.31 -18.00
C HIS A 112 26.53 1.35 -18.09
N ARG A 113 25.33 0.87 -18.39
CA ARG A 113 24.12 1.68 -18.53
C ARG A 113 23.35 1.65 -17.21
N HIS A 114 23.13 2.83 -16.63
CA HIS A 114 22.22 3.00 -15.49
C HIS A 114 20.92 3.61 -15.99
N LEU A 115 19.81 3.01 -15.56
CA LEU A 115 18.48 3.57 -15.75
C LEU A 115 18.20 4.53 -14.61
N HIS A 116 18.08 5.83 -14.90
CA HIS A 116 17.69 6.83 -13.92
C HIS A 116 16.26 7.29 -14.19
N VAL A 117 15.46 7.37 -13.13
CA VAL A 117 14.08 7.85 -13.17
C VAL A 117 14.04 9.26 -12.61
N HIS A 118 13.70 10.24 -13.44
CA HIS A 118 13.49 11.63 -13.02
C HIS A 118 11.99 11.96 -13.06
N GLU A 119 11.46 12.60 -12.01
CA GLU A 119 10.20 13.32 -12.12
C GLU A 119 10.43 14.57 -12.97
N GLY A 120 9.52 14.86 -13.91
CA GLY A 120 9.69 15.86 -14.98
C GLY A 120 9.80 17.32 -14.54
N HIS A 121 10.84 17.66 -13.78
CA HIS A 121 11.37 19.02 -13.66
C HIS A 121 12.82 18.97 -14.13
N GLY A 122 13.01 19.47 -15.36
CA GLY A 122 14.33 19.57 -15.98
C GLY A 122 15.25 20.42 -15.12
N HIS A 123 16.39 19.84 -14.74
CA HIS A 123 17.55 20.63 -14.40
C HIS A 123 18.28 20.95 -15.71
N SER A 124 18.27 22.24 -16.05
CA SER A 124 19.27 22.82 -16.93
C SER A 124 20.66 22.48 -16.39
N GLN A 125 21.54 22.15 -17.33
CA GLN A 125 22.95 21.77 -17.19
C GLN A 125 23.72 22.58 -16.16
#